data_AF-A0A838QNN2-F1
#
_entry.id   AF-A0A838QNN2-F1
#
_cell.length_a   1.000
_cell.length_b   1.000
_cell.length_c   1.000
_cell.angle_alpha   90.00
_cell.angle_beta   90.00
_cell.angle_gamma   90.00
#
_symmetry.space_group_name_H-M   'P 1'
#
loop_
_entity.id
_entity.type
_entity.pdbx_description
1 polymer ?
#
loop_
_entity_poly.entity_id
_entity_poly.type
_entity_poly.pdbx_seq_one_letter_code
_entity_poly.pdbx_strand_id
1 'polypeptide(L)'
;MYLIELFLPLADNQGSPFSREQHKAAEHVLTEKFGGVTAYPRAPASGRWKASDSGQHHDDFIVYEVMAEELDVSWWQGYRKELEATFRQERLVIRSHPVRLL
;
A
#
# COMPACT_ATOMS: atom_id res chain seq x y z
N MET A 1 13.52 -13.43 6.64
CA MET A 1 13.33 -12.13 5.97
C MET A 1 12.23 -12.16 4.92
N TYR A 2 11.48 -11.06 4.84
CA TYR A 2 10.35 -10.83 3.95
C TYR A 2 10.45 -9.44 3.31
N LEU A 3 10.09 -9.34 2.03
CA LEU A 3 9.75 -8.08 1.37
C LEU A 3 8.25 -7.90 1.50
N ILE A 4 7.84 -6.72 1.97
CA ILE A 4 6.43 -6.41 2.22
C ILE A 4 6.05 -5.19 1.39
N GLU A 5 5.03 -5.35 0.57
CA GLU A 5 4.56 -4.34 -0.38
C GLU A 5 3.13 -3.91 0.00
N LEU A 6 2.95 -2.60 0.17
CA LEU A 6 1.66 -1.96 0.43
C LEU A 6 1.24 -1.17 -0.80
N PHE A 7 0.00 -1.37 -1.24
CA PHE A 7 -0.59 -0.69 -2.40
C PHE A 7 -1.55 0.38 -1.89
N LEU A 8 -1.08 1.63 -1.80
CA LEU A 8 -1.88 2.73 -1.26
C LEU A 8 -2.42 3.61 -2.39
N PRO A 9 -3.74 3.83 -2.46
CA PRO A 9 -4.37 4.56 -3.56
C PRO A 9 -4.02 6.05 -3.50
N LEU A 10 -3.96 6.70 -4.67
CA LEU A 10 -3.81 8.15 -4.77
C LEU A 10 -5.13 8.91 -4.70
N ALA A 11 -6.26 8.23 -4.91
CA ALA A 11 -7.60 8.82 -4.85
C ALA A 11 -8.61 7.85 -4.25
N ASP A 12 -9.71 8.38 -3.70
CA ASP A 12 -10.81 7.57 -3.21
C ASP A 12 -11.65 6.99 -4.36
N ASN A 13 -12.66 6.18 -4.01
CA ASN A 13 -13.52 5.49 -4.98
C ASN A 13 -14.36 6.46 -5.84
N GLN A 14 -14.41 7.75 -5.50
CA GLN A 14 -15.07 8.79 -6.29
C GLN A 14 -14.07 9.60 -7.14
N GLY A 15 -12.78 9.23 -7.12
CA GLY A 15 -11.70 9.91 -7.83
C GLY A 15 -11.18 11.16 -7.11
N SER A 16 -11.55 11.39 -5.85
CA SER A 16 -11.02 12.52 -5.08
C SER A 16 -9.61 12.18 -4.56
N PRO A 17 -8.59 13.01 -4.85
CA PRO A 17 -7.22 12.69 -4.47
C PRO A 17 -7.02 12.70 -2.96
N PHE A 18 -6.22 11.76 -2.46
CA PHE A 18 -5.74 11.78 -1.08
C PHE A 18 -4.66 12.83 -0.89
N SER A 19 -4.60 13.38 0.33
CA SER A 19 -3.60 14.37 0.67
C SER A 19 -2.22 13.73 0.79
N ARG A 20 -1.19 14.52 0.48
CA ARG A 20 0.21 14.09 0.68
C ARG A 20 0.52 13.74 2.14
N GLU A 21 -0.19 14.34 3.10
CA GLU A 21 0.03 14.10 4.53
C GLU A 21 -0.38 12.68 4.95
N GLN A 22 -1.43 12.11 4.34
CA GLN A 22 -1.82 10.71 4.60
C GLN A 22 -0.71 9.74 4.17
N HIS A 23 -0.10 9.98 3.01
CA HIS A 23 1.02 9.19 2.52
C HIS A 23 2.27 9.36 3.38
N LYS A 24 2.60 10.59 3.80
CA LYS A 24 3.71 10.84 4.72
C LYS A 24 3.54 10.16 6.08
N ALA A 25 2.32 10.10 6.61
CA ALA A 25 2.04 9.41 7.85
C ALA A 25 2.34 7.90 7.72
N ALA A 26 1.93 7.29 6.60
CA ALA A 26 2.25 5.89 6.32
C ALA A 26 3.78 5.67 6.16
N GLU A 27 4.47 6.56 5.44
CA GLU A 27 5.93 6.53 5.30
C GLU A 27 6.64 6.63 6.66
N HIS A 28 6.17 7.51 7.54
CA HIS A 28 6.74 7.69 8.87
C HIS A 28 6.59 6.42 9.72
N VAL A 29 5.39 5.86 9.81
CA VAL A 29 5.16 4.61 10.57
C VAL A 29 6.03 3.46 10.06
N LEU A 30 6.12 3.31 8.74
CA LEU A 30 6.95 2.28 8.12
C LEU A 30 8.45 2.51 8.39
N THR A 31 8.91 3.75 8.30
CA THR A 31 10.31 4.11 8.57
C THR A 31 10.68 3.87 10.04
N GLU A 32 9.85 4.32 10.98
CA GLU A 32 10.11 4.14 12.41
C GLU A 32 10.15 2.66 12.82
N LYS A 33 9.28 1.83 12.24
CA LYS A 33 9.21 0.40 12.61
C LYS A 33 10.27 -0.45 11.92
N PHE A 34 10.58 -0.18 10.65
CA PHE A 34 11.42 -1.06 9.82
C PHE A 34 12.80 -0.46 9.48
N GLY A 35 13.09 0.75 9.95
CA GLY A 35 14.36 1.44 9.72
C GLY A 35 14.48 2.08 8.33
N GLY A 36 13.47 1.94 7.48
CA GLY A 36 13.42 2.54 6.15
C GLY A 36 12.20 2.08 5.35
N VAL A 37 11.84 2.88 4.35
CA VAL A 37 10.78 2.57 3.38
C VAL A 37 11.23 3.03 2.00
N THR A 38 10.93 2.24 0.97
CA THR A 38 11.09 2.65 -0.43
C THR A 38 9.71 2.89 -1.03
N ALA A 39 9.51 4.02 -1.69
CA ALA A 39 8.27 4.36 -2.35
C ALA A 39 8.45 4.35 -3.88
N TYR A 40 7.56 3.64 -4.57
CA TYR A 40 7.45 3.63 -6.02
C TYR A 40 6.19 4.39 -6.42
N PRO A 41 6.27 5.72 -6.60
CA PRO A 41 5.12 6.57 -6.91
C PRO A 41 4.53 6.33 -8.31
N ARG A 42 5.22 5.53 -9.14
CA ARG A 42 4.75 5.05 -10.45
C ARG A 42 5.16 3.59 -10.60
N ALA A 43 4.50 2.69 -9.87
CA ALA A 43 4.58 1.27 -10.22
C ALA A 43 4.00 1.10 -11.64
N PRO A 44 4.59 0.30 -12.54
CA PRO A 44 4.15 0.16 -13.93
C PRO A 44 2.78 -0.54 -14.08
N ALA A 45 2.02 -0.68 -13.01
CA ALA A 45 0.78 -1.43 -12.97
C ALA A 45 -0.40 -0.49 -13.20
N SER A 46 -0.74 -0.28 -14.47
CA SER A 46 -2.12 0.07 -14.83
C SER A 46 -3.00 -1.15 -14.54
N GLY A 47 -3.67 -1.16 -13.39
CA GLY A 47 -4.65 -2.18 -13.07
C GLY A 47 -5.84 -2.06 -14.01
N ARG A 48 -6.03 -3.04 -14.91
CA ARG A 48 -7.23 -3.10 -15.77
C ARG A 48 -8.21 -4.10 -15.19
N TRP A 49 -9.14 -3.62 -14.37
CA TRP A 49 -10.28 -4.43 -13.94
C TRP A 49 -11.28 -4.54 -15.09
N LYS A 50 -11.88 -5.73 -15.29
CA LYS A 50 -13.04 -5.84 -16.19
C LYS A 50 -14.16 -5.02 -15.56
N ALA A 51 -14.53 -3.93 -16.21
CA ALA A 51 -15.64 -3.09 -15.81
C ALA A 51 -16.91 -3.95 -15.71
N SER A 52 -17.53 -3.97 -14.53
CA SER A 52 -18.97 -4.17 -14.44
C SER A 52 -19.62 -2.85 -14.87
N ASP A 53 -20.11 -2.78 -16.11
CA ASP A 53 -20.96 -1.74 -16.72
C ASP A 53 -20.64 -0.23 -16.56
N SER A 54 -19.58 0.17 -15.87
CA SER A 54 -19.24 1.59 -15.69
C SER A 54 -17.73 1.86 -15.80
N GLY A 55 -17.22 1.90 -17.03
CA GLY A 55 -15.92 2.53 -17.35
C GLY A 55 -14.67 1.81 -16.86
N GLN A 56 -13.53 2.08 -17.52
CA GLN A 56 -12.22 1.65 -17.04
C GLN A 56 -11.84 2.53 -15.84
N HIS A 57 -11.79 1.96 -14.64
CA HIS A 57 -11.20 2.65 -13.48
C HIS A 57 -9.68 2.51 -13.55
N HIS A 58 -8.99 3.64 -13.73
CA HIS A 58 -7.55 3.72 -13.48
C HIS A 58 -7.38 3.90 -11.97
N ASP A 59 -6.94 2.84 -11.30
CA ASP A 59 -6.50 2.95 -9.91
C ASP A 59 -5.01 3.33 -9.92
N ASP A 60 -4.71 4.61 -9.76
CA ASP A 60 -3.34 5.04 -9.51
C ASP A 60 -3.00 4.79 -8.03
N PHE A 61 -1.89 4.10 -7.77
CA PHE A 61 -1.42 3.80 -6.43
C PHE A 61 0.10 4.02 -6.29
N ILE A 62 0.52 4.26 -5.05
CA ILE A 62 1.93 4.21 -4.65
C ILE A 62 2.18 2.85 -4.03
N VAL A 63 3.25 2.18 -4.48
CA VAL A 63 3.74 0.97 -3.79
C VAL A 63 4.78 1.39 -2.77
N TYR A 64 4.56 1.01 -1.52
CA TYR A 64 5.54 1.15 -0.45
C TYR A 64 6.14 -0.21 -0.12
N GLU A 65 7.46 -0.26 -0.03
CA GLU A 65 8.22 -1.47 0.25
C GLU A 65 9.01 -1.34 1.55
N VAL A 66 8.92 -2.36 2.39
CA VAL A 66 9.78 -2.53 3.57
C VAL A 66 10.35 -3.94 3.62
N MET A 67 11.57 -4.04 4.13
CA MET A 67 12.22 -5.32 4.45
C MET A 67 12.01 -5.62 5.93
N ALA A 68 11.57 -6.84 6.26
CA ALA A 68 11.36 -7.26 7.63
C ALA A 68 12.03 -8.62 7.88
N GLU A 69 12.72 -8.79 9.01
CA GLU A 69 13.36 -10.08 9.33
C GLU A 69 12.30 -11.18 9.53
N GLU A 70 11.25 -10.86 10.27
CA GLU A 70 10.11 -11.72 10.58
C GLU A 70 8.79 -11.11 10.13
N LEU A 71 7.78 -11.95 9.91
CA LEU A 71 6.44 -11.52 9.53
C LEU A 71 5.50 -11.54 10.74
N ASP A 72 5.30 -10.39 11.39
CA ASP A 72 4.27 -10.20 12.41
C ASP A 72 2.90 -10.00 11.75
N VAL A 73 2.21 -11.11 11.50
CA VAL A 73 0.89 -11.10 10.84
C VAL A 73 -0.13 -10.27 11.62
N SER A 74 -0.06 -10.27 12.95
CA SER A 74 -1.02 -9.58 13.81
C SER A 74 -0.90 -8.06 13.65
N TRP A 75 0.33 -7.56 13.64
CA TRP A 75 0.63 -6.15 13.43
C TRP A 75 0.19 -5.70 12.03
N TRP A 76 0.52 -6.48 10.99
CA TRP A 76 0.13 -6.17 9.61
C TRP A 76 -1.39 -6.16 9.41
N GLN A 77 -2.12 -7.06 10.06
CA GLN A 77 -3.59 -7.06 10.02
C GLN A 77 -4.19 -5.82 10.70
N GLY A 78 -3.62 -5.39 11.83
CA GLY A 78 -4.02 -4.16 12.51
C GLY A 78 -3.74 -2.93 11.65
N TYR A 79 -2.51 -2.80 11.18
CA TYR A 79 -2.08 -1.67 10.37
C TYR A 79 -2.84 -1.58 9.04
N ARG A 80 -3.16 -2.71 8.39
CA ARG A 80 -4.03 -2.74 7.21
C ARG A 80 -5.40 -2.11 7.47
N LYS A 81 -6.02 -2.39 8.63
CA LYS A 81 -7.34 -1.82 8.99
C LYS A 81 -7.26 -0.32 9.23
N GLU A 82 -6.19 0.16 9.86
CA GLU A 82 -5.96 1.59 10.05
C GLU A 82 -5.78 2.32 8.72
N LEU A 83 -5.02 1.72 7.80
CA LEU A 83 -4.86 2.25 6.44
C LEU A 83 -6.18 2.20 5.65
N GLU A 84 -6.95 1.12 5.75
CA GLU A 84 -8.27 1.00 5.11
C GLU A 84 -9.21 2.13 5.54
N ALA A 85 -9.25 2.45 6.84
CA ALA A 85 -10.00 3.59 7.35
C ALA A 85 -9.44 4.94 6.84
N THR A 86 -8.11 5.09 6.84
CA THR A 86 -7.42 6.34 6.43
C THR A 86 -7.63 6.65 4.95
N PHE A 87 -7.57 5.63 4.09
CA PHE A 87 -7.71 5.71 2.64
C PHE A 87 -9.13 5.36 2.17
N ARG A 88 -10.10 5.24 3.08
CA ARG A 88 -11.52 4.98 2.78
C ARG A 88 -11.72 3.82 1.80
N GLN A 89 -10.94 2.76 1.97
CA GLN A 89 -10.99 1.55 1.15
C GLN A 89 -11.65 0.41 1.91
N GLU A 90 -12.52 -0.35 1.24
CA GLU A 90 -13.09 -1.58 1.83
C GLU A 90 -12.01 -2.64 2.06
N ARG A 91 -11.01 -2.67 1.18
CA ARG A 91 -9.89 -3.61 1.26
C ARG A 91 -8.64 -3.04 0.62
N LEU A 92 -7.56 -2.99 1.39
CA LEU A 92 -6.21 -2.72 0.86
C LEU A 92 -5.44 -4.02 0.63
N VAL A 93 -4.56 -3.98 -0.38
CA VAL A 93 -3.62 -5.06 -0.65
C VAL A 93 -2.31 -4.75 0.07
N ILE A 94 -1.96 -5.63 1.01
CA ILE A 94 -0.61 -5.73 1.57
C ILE A 94 -0.17 -7.17 1.33
N ARG A 95 0.96 -7.36 0.65
CA ARG A 95 1.49 -8.70 0.33
C ARG A 95 2.91 -8.84 0.86
N SER A 96 3.30 -10.08 1.12
CA SER A 96 4.62 -10.43 1.62
C SER A 96 5.25 -11.51 0.73
N HIS A 97 6.53 -11.35 0.42
CA HIS A 97 7.32 -12.31 -0.32
C HIS A 97 8.52 -12.78 0.53
N PRO A 98 8.75 -14.10 0.69
CA PRO A 98 9.99 -14.57 1.31
C PRO A 98 11.15 -14.19 0.40
N VAL A 99 12.22 -13.67 0.98
CA VAL A 99 13.39 -13.18 0.26
C VAL A 99 14.65 -13.67 0.94
N ARG A 100 15.69 -13.88 0.12
CA ARG A 100 17.02 -14.29 0.57
C ARG A 100 18.01 -13.21 0.15
N LEU A 101 18.76 -12.68 1.11
CA LEU A 101 19.94 -11.85 0.81
C LEU A 101 21.06 -12.74 0.26
N LEU A 102 21.82 -12.21 -0.70
CA LEU A 102 22.97 -12.87 -1.31
C LEU A 102 24.27 -12.37 -0.67
#